data_AF-A0A956ATQ5-F1
#
_entry.id   AF-A0A956ATQ5-F1
#
_cell.length_a   1.000
_cell.length_b   1.000
_cell.length_c   1.000
_cell.angle_alpha   90.00
_cell.angle_beta   90.00
_cell.angle_gamma   90.00
#
_symmetry.space_group_name_H-M   'P 1'
#
loop_
_entity.id
_entity.type
_entity.pdbx_description
1 polymer ?
#
loop_
_entity_poly.entity_id
_entity_poly.type
_entity_poly.pdbx_seq_one_letter_code
_entity_poly.pdbx_strand_id
1 'polypeptide(L)'
;MLLPGGMMPLHVFEPRYRELVESALGEDRVMAIATLRPGYEDDYEARPPVFPIMGAGTIVAAEKLEGGRWNVLLRGTDRVRLLDELPPMRAFREIRAERVPDVPVATGHALEHRLRSLIGQLADQAEDAAAALHLIASHAEDAAGLCNLIAAHACSDPHLRRRLLETVDVERRLELTCTHLGRLLLEVMRPPEGGTDTLH
;
A
#
# COMPACT_ATOMS: atom_id res chain seq x y z
N MET A 1 -1.18 2.21 3.60
CA MET A 1 -1.89 0.93 3.38
C MET A 1 -0.99 -0.05 2.68
N LEU A 2 -1.05 -1.32 3.09
CA LEU A 2 -0.21 -2.40 2.56
C LEU A 2 -0.97 -3.12 1.44
N LEU A 3 -0.41 -3.14 0.23
CA LEU A 3 -0.93 -3.88 -0.92
C LEU A 3 -0.13 -5.18 -1.08
N PRO A 4 -0.72 -6.28 -1.60
CA PRO A 4 0.03 -7.50 -1.89
C PRO A 4 1.25 -7.22 -2.79
N GLY A 5 2.39 -7.82 -2.48
CA GLY A 5 3.69 -7.57 -3.13
C GLY A 5 4.38 -6.26 -2.73
N GLY A 6 3.63 -5.29 -2.18
CA GLY A 6 4.18 -4.00 -1.77
C GLY A 6 5.10 -4.10 -0.55
N MET A 7 6.12 -3.23 -0.52
CA MET A 7 7.07 -3.12 0.59
C MET A 7 6.72 -1.92 1.46
N MET A 8 6.60 -2.13 2.78
CA MET A 8 6.27 -1.09 3.74
C MET A 8 7.31 -1.04 4.85
N PRO A 9 8.23 -0.05 4.83
CA PRO A 9 9.09 0.22 5.96
C PRO A 9 8.26 0.86 7.09
N LEU A 10 8.49 0.42 8.33
CA LEU A 10 7.87 0.98 9.53
C LEU A 10 8.94 1.26 10.58
N HIS A 11 8.89 2.46 11.15
CA HIS A 11 9.59 2.78 12.38
C HIS A 11 8.63 2.61 13.55
N VAL A 12 8.88 1.60 14.39
CA VAL A 12 7.98 1.20 15.47
C VAL A 12 8.56 1.64 16.81
N PHE A 13 7.91 2.62 17.43
CA PHE A 13 8.36 3.22 18.69
C PHE A 13 7.34 3.14 19.83
N GLU A 14 6.04 3.12 19.53
CA GLU A 14 4.99 2.99 20.55
C GLU A 14 5.08 1.64 21.28
N PRO A 15 4.96 1.59 22.62
CA PRO A 15 5.09 0.35 23.41
C PRO A 15 4.20 -0.79 22.91
N ARG A 16 2.92 -0.52 22.61
CA ARG A 16 1.97 -1.53 22.11
C ARG A 16 2.43 -2.20 20.81
N TYR A 17 3.02 -1.43 19.90
CA TYR A 17 3.47 -1.95 18.61
C TYR A 17 4.85 -2.60 18.69
N ARG A 18 5.67 -2.22 19.67
CA ARG A 18 6.91 -2.95 19.97
C ARG A 18 6.60 -4.37 20.46
N GLU A 19 5.62 -4.52 21.35
CA GLU A 19 5.13 -5.84 21.78
C GLU A 19 4.56 -6.65 20.60
N LEU A 20 3.80 -6.00 19.70
CA LEU A 20 3.29 -6.62 18.47
C LEU A 20 4.42 -7.16 17.58
N VAL A 21 5.47 -6.37 17.34
CA VAL A 21 6.63 -6.81 16.54
C VAL A 21 7.34 -7.98 17.22
N GLU A 22 7.56 -7.92 18.52
CA GLU A 22 8.19 -9.03 19.26
C GLU A 22 7.36 -10.31 19.20
N SER A 23 6.03 -10.21 19.33
CA SER A 23 5.13 -11.36 19.16
C SER A 23 5.20 -11.94 17.76
N ALA A 24 5.05 -11.09 16.74
CA ALA A 24 5.05 -11.55 15.35
C ALA A 24 6.38 -12.24 15.01
N LEU A 25 7.52 -11.72 15.48
CA LEU A 25 8.84 -12.33 15.27
C LEU A 25 9.01 -13.68 15.98
N GLY A 26 8.29 -13.92 17.08
CA GLY A 26 8.24 -15.20 17.80
C GLY A 26 7.28 -16.23 17.20
N GLU A 27 6.43 -15.82 16.27
CA GLU A 27 5.41 -16.62 15.58
C GLU A 27 5.70 -16.66 14.07
N ASP A 28 4.66 -16.56 13.23
CA ASP A 28 4.75 -16.67 11.78
C ASP A 28 5.22 -15.38 11.07
N ARG A 29 5.62 -14.35 11.82
CA ARG A 29 6.06 -13.03 11.31
C ARG A 29 4.97 -12.28 10.55
N VAL A 30 3.70 -12.63 10.74
CA VAL A 30 2.56 -12.03 10.04
C VAL A 30 1.99 -10.86 10.83
N MET A 31 1.66 -9.78 10.13
CA MET A 31 0.96 -8.62 10.66
C MET A 31 -0.08 -8.13 9.66
N ALA A 32 -1.17 -7.53 10.17
CA ALA A 32 -2.15 -6.84 9.34
C ALA A 32 -2.06 -5.32 9.53
N ILE A 33 -2.14 -4.57 8.44
CA ILE A 33 -2.16 -3.11 8.42
C ILE A 33 -3.58 -2.64 8.16
N ALA A 34 -4.24 -2.21 9.23
CA ALA A 34 -5.59 -1.66 9.20
C ALA A 34 -5.57 -0.15 8.94
N THR A 35 -6.65 0.36 8.34
CA THR A 35 -6.90 1.80 8.22
C THR A 35 -7.98 2.20 9.22
N LEU A 36 -7.73 3.24 10.02
CA LEU A 36 -8.74 3.78 10.93
C LEU A 36 -9.88 4.44 10.14
N ARG A 37 -11.12 4.32 10.63
CA ARG A 37 -12.26 5.10 10.11
C ARG A 37 -12.12 6.56 10.57
N PRO A 38 -12.63 7.54 9.79
CA PRO A 38 -12.59 8.96 10.17
C PRO A 38 -13.24 9.23 11.55
N GLY A 39 -12.79 10.27 12.24
CA GLY A 39 -13.28 10.62 13.58
C GLY A 39 -12.64 9.81 14.70
N TYR A 40 -11.39 9.36 14.48
CA TYR A 40 -10.61 8.60 15.47
C TYR A 40 -9.72 9.50 16.33
N GLU A 41 -9.56 10.77 15.95
CA GLU A 41 -8.53 11.68 16.43
C GLU A 41 -8.60 11.87 17.96
N ASP A 42 -9.81 12.02 18.50
CA ASP A 42 -10.05 12.20 19.94
C ASP A 42 -9.85 10.90 20.76
N ASP A 43 -9.91 9.74 20.10
CA ASP A 43 -9.91 8.41 20.71
C ASP A 43 -8.75 7.51 20.19
N TYR A 44 -7.67 8.09 19.68
CA TYR A 44 -6.56 7.34 19.06
C TYR A 44 -5.93 6.30 20.00
N GLU A 45 -5.80 6.67 21.28
CA GLU A 45 -5.25 5.79 22.34
C GLU A 45 -6.20 4.67 22.75
N ALA A 46 -7.50 4.78 22.42
CA ALA A 46 -8.48 3.75 22.68
C ALA A 46 -8.44 2.66 21.58
N ARG A 47 -9.61 2.23 21.11
CA ARG A 47 -9.75 1.24 20.04
C ARG A 47 -10.63 1.79 18.92
N PRO A 48 -10.20 2.85 18.21
CA PRO A 48 -11.01 3.44 17.15
C PRO A 48 -11.35 2.42 16.07
N PRO A 49 -12.56 2.44 15.51
CA PRO A 49 -12.95 1.47 14.50
C PRO A 49 -12.07 1.50 13.25
N VAL A 50 -11.86 0.34 12.63
CA VAL A 50 -11.09 0.18 11.38
C VAL A 50 -11.99 -0.13 10.19
N PHE A 51 -11.49 0.13 8.99
CA PHE A 51 -12.09 -0.42 7.77
C PHE A 51 -11.90 -1.95 7.74
N PRO A 52 -12.89 -2.70 7.21
CA PRO A 52 -12.89 -4.16 7.28
C PRO A 52 -11.85 -4.82 6.36
N ILE A 53 -11.47 -4.19 5.25
CA ILE A 53 -10.44 -4.72 4.34
C ILE A 53 -9.08 -4.14 4.70
N MET A 54 -8.10 -5.02 4.85
CA MET A 54 -6.75 -4.70 5.30
C MET A 54 -5.72 -5.42 4.43
N GLY A 55 -4.49 -4.94 4.47
CA GLY A 55 -3.34 -5.65 3.91
C GLY A 55 -2.69 -6.49 4.99
N ALA A 56 -2.58 -7.80 4.77
CA ALA A 56 -1.70 -8.65 5.57
C ALA A 56 -0.32 -8.71 4.91
N GLY A 57 0.72 -8.89 5.73
CA GLY A 57 2.07 -9.06 5.24
C GLY A 57 2.98 -9.74 6.24
N THR A 58 4.15 -10.12 5.76
CA THR A 58 5.18 -10.80 6.54
C THR A 58 6.34 -9.84 6.80
N ILE A 59 6.90 -9.87 8.01
CA ILE A 59 8.14 -9.16 8.35
C ILE A 59 9.30 -9.87 7.64
N VAL A 60 9.86 -9.21 6.63
CA VAL A 60 10.99 -9.74 5.84
C VAL A 60 12.34 -9.19 6.30
N ALA A 61 12.35 -8.08 7.04
CA ALA A 61 13.52 -7.60 7.78
C ALA A 61 13.07 -6.92 9.07
N ALA A 62 13.86 -7.08 10.14
CA ALA A 62 13.64 -6.42 11.41
C ALA A 62 14.97 -6.11 12.07
N GLU A 63 15.12 -4.88 12.55
CA GLU A 63 16.28 -4.38 13.25
C GLU A 63 15.82 -3.76 14.57
N LYS A 64 16.32 -4.29 15.69
CA LYS A 64 16.08 -3.72 17.01
C LYS A 64 17.05 -2.57 17.23
N LEU A 65 16.51 -1.42 17.58
CA LEU A 65 17.26 -0.20 17.85
C LEU A 65 17.40 0.05 19.35
N GLU A 66 18.23 1.02 19.71
CA GLU A 66 18.34 1.53 21.07
C GLU A 66 16.98 2.03 21.61
N GLY A 67 16.80 1.85 22.92
CA GLY A 67 15.52 2.10 23.61
C GLY A 67 14.44 1.06 23.30
N GLY A 68 14.77 0.02 22.54
CA GLY A 68 13.90 -1.10 22.15
C GLY A 68 12.87 -0.78 21.07
N ARG A 69 13.11 0.30 20.31
CA ARG A 69 12.40 0.61 19.06
C ARG A 69 12.77 -0.41 17.98
N TRP A 70 11.99 -0.47 16.91
CA TRP A 70 12.27 -1.33 15.77
C TRP A 70 12.19 -0.58 14.45
N ASN A 71 13.10 -0.90 13.53
CA ASN A 71 12.85 -0.73 12.11
C ASN A 71 12.39 -2.09 11.56
N VAL A 72 11.22 -2.13 10.93
CA VAL A 72 10.72 -3.36 10.27
C VAL A 72 10.38 -3.09 8.83
N LEU A 73 10.59 -4.09 7.99
CA LEU A 73 10.15 -4.08 6.60
C LEU A 73 9.11 -5.17 6.41
N LEU A 74 7.88 -4.75 6.11
CA LEU A 74 6.78 -5.65 5.79
C LEU A 74 6.68 -5.83 4.27
N ARG A 75 6.51 -7.07 3.82
CA ARG A 75 6.08 -7.38 2.46
C ARG A 75 4.62 -7.81 2.49
N GLY A 76 3.76 -7.10 1.76
CA GLY A 76 2.35 -7.46 1.64
C GLY A 76 2.19 -8.81 0.97
N THR A 77 1.30 -9.65 1.49
CA THR A 77 1.03 -10.98 0.94
C THR A 77 -0.41 -11.07 0.44
N ASP A 78 -1.37 -10.56 1.22
CA ASP A 78 -2.79 -10.81 0.99
C ASP A 78 -3.64 -9.60 1.34
N ARG A 79 -4.81 -9.54 0.70
CA ARG A 79 -5.95 -8.81 1.23
C ARG A 79 -6.65 -9.71 2.25
N VAL A 80 -7.01 -9.13 3.39
CA VAL A 80 -7.78 -9.83 4.41
C VAL A 80 -9.00 -9.02 4.84
N ARG A 81 -10.08 -9.72 5.18
CA ARG A 81 -11.29 -9.13 5.74
C ARG A 81 -11.35 -9.41 7.24
N LEU A 82 -11.53 -8.37 8.03
CA LEU A 82 -11.83 -8.46 9.45
C LEU A 82 -13.14 -9.23 9.65
N LEU A 83 -13.09 -10.31 10.43
CA LEU A 83 -14.26 -11.03 10.90
C LEU A 83 -14.62 -10.56 12.30
N ASP A 84 -13.69 -10.68 13.23
CA ASP A 84 -13.87 -10.34 14.64
C ASP A 84 -12.57 -9.77 15.23
N GLU A 85 -12.71 -8.87 16.20
CA GLU A 85 -11.61 -8.45 17.05
C GLU A 85 -11.63 -9.28 18.34
N LEU A 86 -10.49 -9.87 18.71
CA LEU A 86 -10.37 -10.69 19.91
C LEU A 86 -10.40 -9.81 21.18
N PRO A 87 -10.75 -10.39 22.34
CA PRO A 87 -10.68 -9.68 23.62
C PRO A 87 -9.31 -9.02 23.83
N PRO A 88 -9.24 -7.79 24.38
CA PRO A 88 -7.99 -7.05 24.55
C PRO A 88 -7.16 -7.61 25.69
N MET A 89 -6.55 -8.78 25.48
CA MET A 89 -5.65 -9.42 26.44
C MET A 89 -4.22 -8.90 26.33
N ARG A 90 -3.90 -8.19 25.24
CA ARG A 90 -2.58 -7.65 24.91
C ARG A 90 -2.66 -6.15 24.64
N ALA A 91 -1.50 -5.49 24.64
CA ALA A 91 -1.45 -4.04 24.38
C ALA A 91 -1.83 -3.67 22.93
N PHE A 92 -1.83 -4.64 22.02
CA PHE A 92 -2.19 -4.48 20.62
C PHE A 92 -3.43 -5.29 20.24
N ARG A 93 -3.97 -5.02 19.05
CA ARG A 93 -5.17 -5.69 18.54
C ARG A 93 -4.85 -7.05 17.97
N GLU A 94 -5.61 -8.04 18.37
CA GLU A 94 -5.64 -9.35 17.74
C GLU A 94 -7.00 -9.51 17.05
N ILE A 95 -6.98 -10.09 15.85
CA ILE A 95 -8.16 -10.20 15.01
C ILE A 95 -8.27 -11.60 14.42
N ARG A 96 -9.50 -12.05 14.18
CA ARG A 96 -9.78 -13.10 13.20
C ARG A 96 -10.04 -12.44 11.86
N ALA A 97 -9.37 -12.94 10.83
CA ALA A 97 -9.53 -12.45 9.48
C ALA A 97 -9.55 -13.60 8.48
N GLU A 98 -10.21 -13.38 7.35
CA GLU A 98 -10.19 -14.30 6.21
C GLU A 98 -9.45 -13.67 5.02
N ARG A 99 -8.81 -14.51 4.21
CA ARG A 99 -8.19 -14.06 2.95
C ARG A 99 -9.28 -13.66 1.97
N VAL A 100 -9.04 -12.58 1.23
CA VAL A 100 -9.90 -12.09 0.17
C VAL A 100 -9.15 -12.22 -1.15
N PRO A 101 -9.38 -13.31 -1.92
CA PRO A 101 -8.67 -13.53 -3.17
C PRO A 101 -9.12 -12.51 -4.23
N ASP A 102 -8.25 -12.29 -5.21
CA ASP A 102 -8.59 -11.51 -6.39
C ASP A 102 -9.60 -12.26 -7.26
N VAL A 103 -10.51 -11.49 -7.88
CA VAL A 103 -11.36 -11.99 -8.97
C VAL A 103 -10.56 -11.83 -10.26
N PRO A 104 -10.16 -12.93 -10.91
CA PRO A 104 -9.24 -12.88 -12.04
C PRO A 104 -9.86 -12.19 -13.24
N VAL A 105 -9.00 -11.59 -14.07
CA VAL A 105 -9.43 -10.95 -15.31
C VAL A 105 -9.42 -11.94 -16.47
N ALA A 106 -10.54 -12.03 -17.20
CA ALA A 106 -10.65 -12.93 -18.36
C ALA A 106 -10.03 -12.35 -19.64
N THR A 107 -10.11 -11.02 -19.84
CA THR A 107 -9.75 -10.34 -21.11
C THR A 107 -8.86 -9.09 -20.92
N GLY A 108 -8.12 -9.03 -19.81
CA GLY A 108 -7.48 -7.82 -19.31
C GLY A 108 -6.21 -7.37 -20.05
N HIS A 109 -5.77 -8.10 -21.07
CA HIS A 109 -4.49 -7.85 -21.74
C HIS A 109 -4.37 -6.45 -22.33
N ALA A 110 -5.46 -5.90 -22.88
CA ALA A 110 -5.45 -4.55 -23.44
C ALA A 110 -5.24 -3.48 -22.35
N LEU A 111 -5.88 -3.64 -21.20
CA LEU A 111 -5.73 -2.74 -20.05
C LEU A 111 -4.35 -2.90 -19.40
N GLU A 112 -3.83 -4.13 -19.29
CA GLU A 112 -2.49 -4.37 -18.80
C GLU A 112 -1.42 -3.73 -19.71
N HIS A 113 -1.54 -3.92 -21.03
CA HIS A 113 -0.63 -3.29 -22.00
C HIS A 113 -0.71 -1.76 -21.91
N ARG A 114 -1.91 -1.20 -21.77
CA ARG A 114 -2.10 0.24 -21.55
C ARG A 114 -1.40 0.70 -20.26
N LEU A 115 -1.55 -0.05 -19.17
CA LEU A 115 -0.90 0.27 -17.90
C LEU A 115 0.63 0.28 -18.05
N ARG A 116 1.21 -0.74 -18.71
CA ARG A 116 2.65 -0.81 -19.01
C ARG A 116 3.11 0.38 -19.86
N SER A 117 2.34 0.76 -20.87
CA SER A 117 2.63 1.95 -21.68
C SER A 117 2.61 3.24 -20.86
N LEU A 118 1.66 3.41 -19.95
CA LEU A 118 1.60 4.58 -19.06
C LEU A 118 2.77 4.63 -18.09
N ILE A 119 3.21 3.48 -17.57
CA ILE A 119 4.40 3.39 -16.71
C ILE A 119 5.64 3.84 -17.48
N GLY A 120 5.81 3.39 -18.72
CA GLY A 120 6.93 3.83 -19.58
C GLY A 120 6.91 5.33 -19.83
N GLN A 121 5.75 5.89 -20.22
CA GLN A 121 5.61 7.33 -20.43
C GLN A 121 5.89 8.14 -19.16
N LEU A 122 5.44 7.66 -18.00
CA LEU A 122 5.72 8.34 -16.72
C LEU A 122 7.21 8.26 -16.36
N ALA A 123 7.85 7.13 -16.61
CA ALA A 123 9.29 6.96 -16.42
C ALA A 123 10.09 7.92 -17.32
N ASP A 124 9.69 8.09 -18.58
CA ASP A 124 10.33 9.02 -19.52
C ASP A 124 10.24 10.49 -19.07
N GLN A 125 9.26 10.84 -18.24
CA GLN A 125 9.10 12.20 -17.70
C GLN A 125 9.71 12.40 -16.30
N ALA A 126 10.11 11.32 -15.63
CA ALA A 126 10.58 11.36 -14.25
C ALA A 126 11.96 10.70 -14.14
N GLU A 127 13.01 11.39 -14.60
CA GLU A 127 14.39 10.86 -14.69
C GLU A 127 14.85 10.14 -13.42
N ASP A 128 14.62 10.74 -12.24
CA ASP A 128 15.01 10.17 -10.95
C ASP A 128 14.20 8.91 -10.55
N ALA A 129 12.96 8.78 -11.04
CA ALA A 129 12.04 7.69 -10.68
C ALA A 129 11.95 6.61 -11.76
N ALA A 130 12.48 6.85 -12.96
CA ALA A 130 12.34 5.99 -14.13
C ALA A 130 12.83 4.56 -13.87
N ALA A 131 14.06 4.43 -13.36
CA ALA A 131 14.66 3.14 -13.06
C ALA A 131 13.87 2.36 -12.00
N ALA A 132 13.37 3.05 -10.96
CA ALA A 132 12.56 2.44 -9.92
C ALA A 132 11.22 1.95 -10.46
N LEU A 133 10.53 2.74 -11.28
CA LEU A 133 9.25 2.35 -11.89
C LEU A 133 9.39 1.12 -12.79
N HIS A 134 10.41 1.09 -13.65
CA HIS A 134 10.68 -0.07 -14.51
C HIS A 134 11.05 -1.31 -13.72
N LEU A 135 11.91 -1.17 -12.71
CA LEU A 135 12.28 -2.27 -11.83
C LEU A 135 11.05 -2.82 -11.09
N ILE A 136 10.20 -1.96 -10.55
CA ILE A 136 9.00 -2.41 -9.83
C ILE A 136 8.03 -3.11 -10.78
N ALA A 137 7.83 -2.57 -11.99
CA ALA A 137 6.96 -3.18 -12.99
C ALA A 137 7.47 -4.53 -13.51
N SER A 138 8.78 -4.77 -13.52
CA SER A 138 9.36 -6.03 -13.99
C SER A 138 9.20 -7.19 -12.99
N HIS A 139 8.96 -6.89 -11.71
CA HIS A 139 8.65 -7.90 -10.69
C HIS A 139 7.18 -8.36 -10.70
N ALA A 140 6.33 -7.74 -11.53
CA ALA A 140 4.93 -8.14 -11.63
C ALA A 140 4.78 -9.42 -12.47
N GLU A 141 4.28 -10.49 -11.84
CA GLU A 141 4.02 -11.77 -12.51
C GLU A 141 2.73 -11.74 -13.34
N ASP A 142 1.74 -10.96 -12.91
CA ASP A 142 0.43 -10.85 -13.56
C ASP A 142 -0.12 -9.41 -13.46
N ALA A 143 -1.30 -9.18 -14.07
CA ALA A 143 -1.98 -7.89 -14.05
C ALA A 143 -2.33 -7.43 -12.62
N ALA A 144 -2.66 -8.36 -11.73
CA ALA A 144 -2.99 -8.07 -10.34
C ALA A 144 -1.77 -7.52 -9.60
N GLY A 145 -0.63 -8.20 -9.71
CA GLY A 145 0.66 -7.82 -9.17
C GLY A 145 1.14 -6.48 -9.74
N LEU A 146 0.98 -6.26 -11.04
CA LEU A 146 1.35 -4.98 -11.67
C LEU A 146 0.58 -3.81 -11.06
N CYS A 147 -0.74 -3.95 -10.91
CA CYS A 147 -1.56 -2.95 -10.23
C CYS A 147 -1.10 -2.71 -8.79
N ASN A 148 -0.86 -3.78 -8.02
CA ASN A 148 -0.51 -3.67 -6.61
C ASN A 148 0.85 -2.99 -6.41
N LEU A 149 1.86 -3.39 -7.19
CA LEU A 149 3.22 -2.87 -7.09
C LEU A 149 3.30 -1.40 -7.50
N ILE A 150 2.66 -1.04 -8.62
CA ILE A 150 2.60 0.35 -9.07
C ILE A 150 1.79 1.21 -8.11
N ALA A 151 0.66 0.73 -7.61
CA ALA A 151 -0.09 1.45 -6.59
C ALA A 151 0.69 1.62 -5.29
N ALA A 152 1.49 0.63 -4.89
CA ALA A 152 2.31 0.72 -3.69
C ALA A 152 3.37 1.83 -3.79
N HIS A 153 3.89 2.07 -5.00
CA HIS A 153 4.96 3.03 -5.26
C HIS A 153 4.47 4.42 -5.71
N ALA A 154 3.55 4.48 -6.68
CA ALA A 154 3.15 5.70 -7.38
C ALA A 154 1.80 6.29 -6.91
N CYS A 155 1.14 5.71 -5.91
CA CYS A 155 -0.11 6.26 -5.36
C CYS A 155 0.13 6.86 -3.96
N SER A 156 0.20 8.19 -3.85
CA SER A 156 0.30 8.90 -2.58
C SER A 156 -1.05 9.12 -1.90
N ASP A 157 -2.14 9.27 -2.69
CA ASP A 157 -3.50 9.49 -2.16
C ASP A 157 -3.97 8.30 -1.29
N PRO A 158 -4.20 8.50 0.02
CA PRO A 158 -4.68 7.46 0.91
C PRO A 158 -6.06 6.90 0.52
N HIS A 159 -6.96 7.75 0.01
CA HIS A 159 -8.29 7.31 -0.41
C HIS A 159 -8.21 6.40 -1.63
N LEU A 160 -7.38 6.76 -2.61
CA LEU A 160 -7.16 5.91 -3.78
C LEU A 160 -6.43 4.61 -3.41
N ARG A 161 -5.39 4.65 -2.56
CA ARG A 161 -4.72 3.43 -2.06
C ARG A 161 -5.73 2.48 -1.40
N ARG A 162 -6.67 3.03 -0.62
CA ARG A 162 -7.76 2.24 -0.01
C ARG A 162 -8.64 1.60 -1.04
N ARG A 163 -9.11 2.40 -2.00
CA ARG A 163 -9.98 1.90 -3.08
C ARG A 163 -9.29 0.79 -3.87
N LEU A 164 -7.99 0.93 -4.17
CA LEU A 164 -7.20 -0.10 -4.86
C LEU A 164 -7.00 -1.37 -4.02
N LEU A 165 -6.87 -1.22 -2.69
CA LEU A 165 -6.84 -2.35 -1.76
C LEU A 165 -8.20 -3.06 -1.70
N GLU A 166 -9.29 -2.32 -1.64
CA GLU A 166 -10.67 -2.84 -1.56
C GLU A 166 -11.18 -3.42 -2.89
N THR A 167 -10.59 -3.04 -4.03
CA THR A 167 -11.01 -3.52 -5.36
C THR A 167 -10.39 -4.88 -5.65
N VAL A 168 -11.15 -5.95 -5.41
CA VAL A 168 -10.72 -7.35 -5.65
C VAL A 168 -10.82 -7.77 -7.12
N ASP A 169 -11.68 -7.09 -7.89
CA ASP A 169 -11.80 -7.28 -9.33
C ASP A 169 -10.59 -6.69 -10.05
N VAL A 170 -9.80 -7.56 -10.68
CA VAL A 170 -8.53 -7.17 -11.32
C VAL A 170 -8.76 -6.24 -12.50
N GLU A 171 -9.84 -6.43 -13.28
CA GLU A 171 -10.14 -5.56 -14.42
C GLU A 171 -10.50 -4.16 -13.95
N ARG A 172 -11.38 -4.06 -12.95
CA ARG A 172 -11.73 -2.78 -12.35
C ARG A 172 -10.53 -2.10 -11.71
N ARG A 173 -9.63 -2.88 -11.10
CA ARG A 173 -8.40 -2.35 -10.51
C ARG A 173 -7.45 -1.82 -11.57
N LEU A 174 -7.28 -2.52 -12.71
CA LEU A 174 -6.53 -2.04 -13.87
C LEU A 174 -7.05 -0.71 -14.39
N GLU A 175 -8.38 -0.56 -14.51
CA GLU A 175 -9.01 0.70 -14.93
C GLU A 175 -8.68 1.85 -13.96
N LEU A 176 -8.77 1.60 -12.66
CA LEU A 176 -8.45 2.58 -11.61
C LEU A 176 -6.97 2.97 -11.66
N THR A 177 -6.07 2.00 -11.80
CA THR A 177 -4.63 2.26 -11.89
C THR A 177 -4.28 3.01 -13.18
N CYS A 178 -4.83 2.63 -14.33
CA CYS A 178 -4.66 3.35 -15.60
C CYS A 178 -5.14 4.80 -15.50
N THR A 179 -6.34 5.01 -14.92
CA THR A 179 -6.90 6.36 -14.73
C THR A 179 -6.01 7.22 -13.84
N HIS A 180 -5.47 6.64 -12.76
CA HIS A 180 -4.55 7.32 -11.87
C HIS A 180 -3.24 7.72 -12.56
N LEU A 181 -2.56 6.77 -13.21
CA LEU A 181 -1.30 7.06 -13.90
C LEU A 181 -1.48 8.05 -15.05
N GLY A 182 -2.60 7.98 -15.77
CA GLY A 182 -2.93 8.96 -16.80
C GLY A 182 -3.06 10.38 -16.24
N ARG A 183 -3.64 10.55 -15.04
CA ARG A 183 -3.69 11.85 -14.37
C ARG A 183 -2.32 12.33 -13.92
N LEU A 184 -1.54 11.45 -13.28
CA LEU A 184 -0.17 11.78 -12.87
C LEU A 184 0.69 12.22 -14.06
N LEU A 185 0.58 11.52 -15.19
CA LEU A 185 1.31 11.89 -16.40
C LEU A 185 0.92 13.30 -16.88
N LEU A 186 -0.37 13.63 -16.89
CA LEU A 186 -0.85 14.98 -17.24
C LEU A 186 -0.34 16.06 -16.26
N GLU A 187 -0.22 15.73 -14.98
CA GLU A 187 0.33 16.63 -13.96
C GLU A 187 1.83 16.88 -14.17
N VAL A 188 2.60 15.83 -14.44
CA VAL A 188 4.05 15.92 -14.70
C VAL A 188 4.36 16.65 -16.01
N MET A 189 3.52 16.48 -17.04
CA MET A 189 3.68 17.16 -18.32
C MET A 189 3.27 18.63 -18.30
N ARG A 190 2.62 19.13 -17.24
CA ARG A 190 2.17 20.52 -17.17
C ARG A 190 3.41 21.42 -17.01
N PRO A 191 3.60 22.44 -17.88
CA PRO A 191 4.72 23.36 -17.74
C PRO A 191 4.63 24.08 -16.38
N PRO A 192 5.78 24.42 -15.74
CA PRO A 192 5.76 25.19 -14.51
C PRO A 192 5.01 26.50 -14.76
N GLU A 193 4.01 26.80 -13.92
CA GLU A 193 3.24 28.03 -14.05
C GLU A 193 4.22 29.20 -13.95
N GLY A 194 4.30 29.98 -15.04
CA GLY A 194 5.28 31.03 -15.22
C GLY A 194 5.24 32.01 -14.05
N GLY A 195 6.37 32.10 -13.33
CA GLY A 195 6.63 33.22 -12.44
C GLY A 195 6.58 34.50 -13.26
N THR A 196 5.49 35.25 -13.13
CA THR A 196 5.47 36.66 -13.48
C THR A 196 6.35 37.38 -12.46
N ASP A 197 7.65 37.41 -12.71
CA ASP A 197 8.53 38.35 -12.04
C ASP A 197 8.43 39.67 -12.82
N THR A 198 7.60 40.54 -12.26
CA THR A 198 7.42 41.93 -12.66
C THR A 198 8.79 42.62 -12.64
N LEU A 199 9.28 42.98 -13.82
CA LEU A 199 10.34 43.97 -13.99
C LEU A 199 9.93 45.28 -13.29
N HIS A 200 10.63 45.65 -12.22
CA HIS A 200 10.75 47.03 -11.75
C HIS A 200 12.16 47.28 -11.22
#